data_AF-A0A316JPZ2-F1
#
_entry.id   AF-A0A316JPZ2-F1
#
_cell.length_a   1.000
_cell.length_b   1.000
_cell.length_c   1.000
_cell.angle_alpha   90.00
_cell.angle_beta   90.00
_cell.angle_gamma   90.00
#
_symmetry.space_group_name_H-M   'P 1'
#
loop_
_entity.id
_entity.type
_entity.pdbx_description
1 polymer ?
#
loop_
_entity_poly.entity_id
_entity_poly.type
_entity_poly.pdbx_seq_one_letter_code
_entity_poly.pdbx_strand_id
1 'polypeptide(L)'
;MTRSNVRNLNKLIELQKLGTARLESALASTNIRKAALDEERAALLGMQDRRYDGCAFTIDPSLLIKRLGMNATKTQHIEQRLETERGALLKEQRRVELLEDRLKMLHDDRERRELAGLIEEFISRKNVEPSVK
;
A
#
# COMPACT_ATOMS: atom_id res chain seq x y z
N MET A 1 24.74 -21.91 -4.95
CA MET A 1 23.84 -21.44 -3.88
C MET A 1 22.93 -20.25 -4.27
N THR A 2 23.20 -19.52 -5.36
CA THR A 2 22.50 -18.26 -5.73
C THR A 2 21.07 -18.41 -6.25
N ARG A 3 20.76 -19.42 -7.08
CA ARG A 3 19.41 -19.59 -7.68
C ARG A 3 18.29 -19.84 -6.65
N SER A 4 18.57 -20.61 -5.59
CA SER A 4 17.61 -20.89 -4.52
C SER A 4 17.24 -19.61 -3.74
N ASN A 5 18.23 -18.74 -3.48
CA ASN A 5 18.02 -17.48 -2.78
C ASN A 5 17.18 -16.48 -3.59
N VAL A 6 17.41 -16.37 -4.90
CA VAL A 6 16.60 -15.51 -5.79
C VAL A 6 15.15 -16.00 -5.83
N ARG A 7 14.93 -17.32 -5.97
CA ARG A 7 13.58 -17.90 -5.96
C ARG A 7 12.85 -17.66 -4.64
N ASN A 8 13.53 -17.80 -3.52
CA ASN A 8 12.94 -17.54 -2.20
C ASN A 8 12.63 -16.05 -1.99
N LEU A 9 13.49 -15.16 -2.49
CA LEU A 9 13.27 -13.71 -2.45
C LEU A 9 12.04 -13.31 -3.28
N ASN A 10 11.88 -13.87 -4.49
CA ASN A 10 10.68 -13.64 -5.32
C ASN A 10 9.39 -14.05 -4.60
N LYS A 11 9.38 -15.26 -4.01
CA LYS A 11 8.21 -15.71 -3.22
C LYS A 11 7.92 -14.79 -2.05
N LEU A 12 8.95 -14.31 -1.36
CA LEU A 12 8.78 -13.37 -0.25
C LEU A 12 8.19 -12.04 -0.74
N ILE A 13 8.65 -11.52 -1.88
CA ILE A 13 8.10 -10.31 -2.50
C ILE A 13 6.62 -10.52 -2.85
N GLU A 14 6.26 -11.64 -3.47
CA GLU A 14 4.87 -11.95 -3.81
C GLU A 14 3.97 -12.00 -2.57
N LEU A 15 4.42 -12.65 -1.50
CA LEU A 15 3.70 -12.69 -0.23
C LEU A 15 3.53 -11.30 0.39
N GLN A 16 4.56 -10.45 0.32
CA GLN A 16 4.49 -9.08 0.81
C GLN A 16 3.52 -8.23 -0.01
N LYS A 17 3.55 -8.35 -1.35
CA LYS A 17 2.60 -7.67 -2.25
C LYS A 17 1.15 -8.08 -1.97
N LEU A 18 0.90 -9.36 -1.67
CA LEU A 18 -0.41 -9.82 -1.23
C LEU A 18 -0.82 -9.17 0.12
N GLY A 19 0.13 -9.02 1.04
CA GLY A 19 -0.06 -8.28 2.29
C GLY A 19 -0.45 -6.83 2.05
N THR A 20 0.26 -6.14 1.13
CA THR A 20 -0.05 -4.77 0.70
C THR A 20 -1.47 -4.67 0.14
N ALA A 21 -1.86 -5.56 -0.78
CA ALA A 21 -3.20 -5.58 -1.36
C ALA A 21 -4.31 -5.78 -0.30
N ARG A 22 -4.04 -6.61 0.72
CA ARG A 22 -4.95 -6.80 1.85
C ARG A 22 -5.09 -5.52 2.69
N LEU A 23 -4.00 -4.81 2.95
CA LEU A 23 -4.03 -3.54 3.67
C LEU A 23 -4.76 -2.46 2.87
N GLU A 24 -4.55 -2.38 1.56
CA GLU A 24 -5.28 -1.48 0.66
C GLU A 24 -6.79 -1.77 0.66
N SER A 25 -7.19 -3.04 0.60
CA SER A 25 -8.59 -3.45 0.69
C SER A 25 -9.22 -3.07 2.04
N ALA A 26 -8.49 -3.27 3.15
CA ALA A 26 -8.95 -2.84 4.47
C ALA A 26 -9.15 -1.32 4.53
N LEU A 27 -8.18 -0.56 4.04
CA LEU A 27 -8.23 0.91 3.98
C LEU A 27 -9.39 1.40 3.12
N ALA A 28 -9.64 0.77 1.97
CA ALA A 28 -10.79 1.06 1.12
C ALA A 28 -12.12 0.81 1.86
N SER A 29 -12.23 -0.32 2.57
CA SER A 29 -13.43 -0.63 3.36
C SER A 29 -13.69 0.39 4.47
N THR A 30 -12.63 0.87 5.13
CA THR A 30 -12.72 1.89 6.17
C THR A 30 -13.10 3.25 5.58
N ASN A 31 -12.57 3.61 4.41
CA ASN A 31 -12.96 4.83 3.69
C ASN A 31 -14.43 4.83 3.26
N ILE A 32 -14.94 3.69 2.79
CA ILE A 32 -16.38 3.55 2.45
C ILE A 32 -17.24 3.83 3.68
N ARG A 33 -16.85 3.30 4.85
CA ARG A 33 -17.56 3.57 6.10
C ARG A 33 -17.49 5.04 6.50
N LYS A 34 -16.35 5.71 6.28
CA LYS A 34 -16.21 7.15 6.50
C LYS A 34 -17.19 7.92 5.62
N ALA A 35 -17.21 7.63 4.32
CA ALA A 35 -18.09 8.29 3.36
C ALA A 35 -19.57 8.13 3.76
N ALA A 36 -19.99 6.94 4.20
CA ALA A 36 -21.36 6.71 4.68
C ALA A 36 -21.70 7.55 5.93
N LEU A 37 -20.75 7.75 6.85
CA LEU A 37 -20.96 8.64 8.00
C LEU A 37 -21.02 10.12 7.58
N ASP A 38 -20.21 10.53 6.62
CA ASP A 38 -20.21 11.89 6.08
C ASP A 38 -21.54 12.20 5.36
N GLU A 39 -22.08 11.23 4.60
CA GLU A 39 -23.41 11.30 3.99
C GLU A 39 -24.52 11.39 5.04
N GLU A 40 -24.49 10.54 6.07
CA GLU A 40 -25.45 10.59 7.18
C GLU A 40 -25.39 11.97 7.87
N ARG A 41 -24.18 12.49 8.12
CA ARG A 41 -23.98 13.79 8.74
C ARG A 41 -24.56 14.92 7.88
N ALA A 42 -24.30 14.91 6.57
CA ALA A 42 -24.84 15.90 5.65
C ALA A 42 -26.38 15.87 5.63
N ALA A 43 -26.99 14.69 5.64
CA ALA A 43 -28.43 14.54 5.73
C ALA A 43 -29.00 15.08 7.05
N LEU A 44 -28.36 14.77 8.19
CA LEU A 44 -28.80 15.25 9.50
C LEU A 44 -28.69 16.78 9.62
N LEU A 45 -27.64 17.39 9.08
CA LEU A 45 -27.51 18.85 9.02
C LEU A 45 -28.59 19.47 8.12
N GLY A 46 -28.84 18.91 6.93
CA GLY A 46 -29.91 19.38 6.07
C GLY A 46 -31.31 19.27 6.71
N MET A 47 -31.54 18.27 7.57
CA MET A 47 -32.77 18.17 8.37
C MET A 47 -32.84 19.23 9.48
N GLN A 48 -31.70 19.66 10.01
CA GLN A 48 -31.63 20.74 10.98
C GLN A 48 -31.89 22.10 10.32
N ASP A 49 -31.33 22.37 9.14
CA ASP A 49 -31.49 23.64 8.44
C ASP A 49 -32.96 23.89 8.05
N ARG A 50 -33.65 22.86 7.52
CA ARG A 50 -35.08 22.95 7.17
C ARG A 50 -36.01 23.25 8.34
N ARG A 51 -35.59 23.00 9.59
CA ARG A 51 -36.35 23.42 10.78
C ARG A 51 -36.33 24.93 10.98
N TYR A 52 -35.23 25.59 10.63
CA TYR A 52 -35.11 27.05 10.71
C TYR A 52 -35.88 27.75 9.57
N ASP A 53 -36.16 27.04 8.47
CA ASP A 53 -36.94 27.53 7.32
C ASP A 53 -38.47 27.51 7.54
N GLY A 54 -38.96 27.23 8.76
CA GLY A 54 -40.39 27.26 9.08
C GLY A 54 -41.18 26.04 8.59
N CYS A 55 -40.52 25.01 8.07
CA CYS A 55 -41.18 23.72 7.80
C CYS A 55 -41.53 23.03 9.13
N ALA A 56 -42.79 22.64 9.32
CA ALA A 56 -43.26 21.92 10.50
C ALA A 56 -42.61 20.54 10.59
N PHE A 57 -41.42 20.47 11.20
CA PHE A 57 -40.63 19.26 11.31
C PHE A 57 -41.02 18.51 12.59
N THR A 58 -41.53 17.28 12.43
CA THR A 58 -42.05 16.45 13.52
C THR A 58 -40.97 15.69 14.30
N ILE A 59 -39.69 15.88 13.98
CA ILE A 59 -38.57 15.14 14.57
C ILE A 59 -37.98 15.90 15.75
N ASP A 60 -37.94 15.22 16.91
CA ASP A 60 -37.34 15.71 18.16
C ASP A 60 -35.90 16.22 17.93
N PRO A 61 -35.62 17.51 18.19
CA PRO A 61 -34.28 18.08 18.08
C PRO A 61 -33.24 17.37 18.95
N SER A 62 -33.63 16.86 20.12
CA SER A 62 -32.74 16.18 21.04
C SER A 62 -32.19 14.88 20.44
N LEU A 63 -33.02 14.18 19.66
CA LEU A 63 -32.65 12.94 18.96
C LEU A 63 -31.67 13.21 17.82
N LEU A 64 -31.85 14.32 17.09
CA LEU A 64 -30.94 14.71 16.02
C LEU A 64 -29.57 15.13 16.57
N ILE A 65 -29.53 15.91 17.65
CA ILE A 65 -28.28 16.29 18.34
C ILE A 65 -27.55 15.04 18.84
N LYS A 66 -28.25 14.10 19.48
CA LYS A 66 -27.66 12.82 19.92
C LYS A 66 -27.06 12.05 18.75
N ARG A 67 -27.77 11.96 17.63
CA ARG A 67 -27.29 11.24 16.43
C ARG A 67 -26.06 11.91 15.81
N LEU A 68 -26.03 13.23 15.71
CA LEU A 68 -24.87 13.99 15.28
C LEU A 68 -23.66 13.76 16.20
N GLY A 69 -23.86 13.76 17.52
CA GLY A 69 -22.81 13.45 18.49
C GLY A 69 -22.26 12.03 18.32
N MET A 70 -23.13 11.03 18.14
CA MET A 70 -22.72 9.65 17.86
C MET A 70 -21.99 9.51 16.52
N ASN A 71 -22.41 10.25 15.49
CA ASN A 71 -21.75 10.25 14.20
C ASN A 71 -20.33 10.85 14.33
N ALA A 72 -20.19 11.97 15.06
CA ALA A 72 -18.89 12.60 15.31
C ALA A 72 -17.91 11.66 16.04
N THR A 73 -18.35 10.94 17.09
CA THR A 73 -17.48 9.99 17.79
C THR A 73 -17.08 8.80 16.90
N LYS A 74 -18.03 8.27 16.10
CA LYS A 74 -17.74 7.22 15.13
C LYS A 74 -16.75 7.68 14.05
N THR A 75 -16.90 8.89 13.54
CA THR A 75 -15.98 9.46 12.54
C THR A 75 -14.59 9.61 13.12
N GLN A 76 -14.45 10.11 14.35
CA GLN A 76 -13.16 10.19 15.03
C GLN A 76 -12.47 8.82 15.16
N HIS A 77 -13.22 7.78 15.54
CA HIS A 77 -12.68 6.42 15.62
C HIS A 77 -12.27 5.87 14.24
N ILE A 78 -13.06 6.15 13.20
CA ILE A 78 -12.71 5.77 11.83
C ILE A 78 -11.45 6.50 11.36
N GLU A 79 -11.28 7.78 11.68
CA GLU A 79 -10.09 8.55 11.30
C GLU A 79 -8.83 8.03 11.99
N GLN A 80 -8.90 7.72 13.28
CA GLN A 80 -7.79 7.05 14.00
C GLN A 80 -7.44 5.73 13.34
N ARG A 81 -8.44 4.93 12.97
CA ARG A 81 -8.23 3.65 12.28
C ARG A 81 -7.58 3.85 10.91
N LEU A 82 -8.06 4.80 10.11
CA LEU A 82 -7.46 5.12 8.81
C LEU A 82 -5.99 5.51 8.94
N GLU A 83 -5.64 6.29 9.96
CA GLU A 83 -4.25 6.67 10.20
C GLU A 83 -3.37 5.45 10.51
N THR A 84 -3.87 4.54 11.35
CA THR A 84 -3.15 3.28 11.64
C THR A 84 -3.00 2.38 10.40
N GLU A 85 -4.06 2.27 9.59
CA GLU A 85 -4.06 1.46 8.36
C GLU A 85 -3.11 2.06 7.30
N ARG A 86 -3.08 3.39 7.14
CA ARG A 86 -2.12 4.10 6.28
C ARG A 86 -0.68 3.88 6.73
N GLY A 87 -0.42 4.01 8.03
CA GLY A 87 0.90 3.77 8.60
C GLY A 87 1.38 2.34 8.40
N ALA A 88 0.48 1.35 8.52
CA ALA A 88 0.79 -0.05 8.24
C ALA A 88 1.09 -0.28 6.75
N LEU A 89 0.27 0.29 5.86
CA LEU A 89 0.44 0.18 4.41
C LEU A 89 1.80 0.74 3.96
N LEU A 90 2.15 1.94 4.42
CA LEU A 90 3.43 2.57 4.09
C LEU A 90 4.63 1.74 4.53
N LYS A 91 4.55 1.07 5.69
CA LYS A 91 5.63 0.20 6.18
C LYS A 91 5.80 -1.03 5.28
N GLU A 92 4.71 -1.66 4.87
CA GLU A 92 4.80 -2.83 3.99
C GLU A 92 5.20 -2.47 2.56
N GLN A 93 4.75 -1.34 2.02
CA GLN A 93 5.21 -0.83 0.73
C GLN A 93 6.73 -0.61 0.73
N ARG A 94 7.27 0.06 1.75
CA ARG A 94 8.74 0.22 1.92
C ARG A 94 9.47 -1.11 2.03
N ARG A 95 8.86 -2.09 2.70
CA ARG A 95 9.45 -3.44 2.81
C ARG A 95 9.52 -4.13 1.46
N VAL A 96 8.48 -4.02 0.63
CA VAL A 96 8.48 -4.53 -0.75
C VAL A 96 9.59 -3.88 -1.57
N GLU A 97 9.69 -2.54 -1.54
CA GLU A 97 10.73 -1.78 -2.25
C GLU A 97 12.14 -2.28 -1.90
N LEU A 98 12.45 -2.44 -0.61
CA LEU A 98 13.75 -2.94 -0.16
C LEU A 98 14.05 -4.37 -0.64
N LEU A 99 13.04 -5.22 -0.71
CA LEU A 99 13.21 -6.59 -1.21
C LEU A 99 13.42 -6.60 -2.72
N GLU A 100 12.73 -5.73 -3.47
CA GLU A 100 12.91 -5.56 -4.91
C GLU A 100 14.28 -4.98 -5.25
N ASP A 101 14.76 -3.99 -4.50
CA ASP A 101 16.11 -3.45 -4.63
C ASP A 101 17.16 -4.54 -4.41
N ARG A 102 16.96 -5.37 -3.38
CA ARG A 102 17.87 -6.49 -3.11
C ARG A 102 17.84 -7.54 -4.22
N LEU A 103 16.67 -7.79 -4.80
CA LEU A 103 16.53 -8.70 -5.93
C LEU A 103 17.28 -8.16 -7.14
N LYS A 104 17.13 -6.87 -7.43
CA LYS A 104 17.83 -6.17 -8.51
C LYS A 104 19.34 -6.24 -8.35
N MET A 105 19.85 -5.94 -7.16
CA MET A 105 21.29 -6.06 -6.86
C MET A 105 21.85 -7.47 -7.14
N LEU A 106 21.09 -8.51 -6.80
CA LEU A 106 21.50 -9.90 -7.08
C LEU A 106 21.49 -10.23 -8.58
N HIS A 107 20.59 -9.61 -9.36
CA HIS A 107 20.56 -9.73 -10.81
C HIS A 107 21.74 -9.00 -11.45
N ASP A 108 21.97 -7.75 -11.09
CA ASP A 108 23.08 -6.93 -11.60
C ASP A 108 24.44 -7.59 -11.32
N ASP A 109 24.63 -8.12 -10.10
CA ASP A 109 25.83 -8.85 -9.73
C ASP A 109 26.03 -10.13 -10.55
N ARG A 110 24.94 -10.80 -10.92
CA ARG A 110 25.00 -11.99 -11.76
C ARG A 110 25.41 -11.62 -13.18
N GLU A 111 24.79 -10.60 -13.76
CA GLU A 111 25.11 -10.11 -15.10
C GLU A 111 26.56 -9.64 -15.18
N ARG A 112 27.05 -8.90 -14.17
CA ARG A 112 28.46 -8.49 -14.10
C ARG A 112 29.43 -9.69 -14.09
N ARG A 113 29.11 -10.74 -13.33
CA ARG A 113 29.94 -11.96 -13.30
C ARG A 113 29.90 -12.71 -14.64
N GLU A 114 28.75 -12.78 -15.28
CA GLU A 114 28.60 -13.40 -16.60
C GLU A 114 29.40 -12.64 -17.67
N LEU A 115 29.35 -11.29 -17.65
CA LEU A 115 30.16 -10.44 -18.54
C LEU A 115 31.66 -10.55 -18.28
N ALA A 116 32.09 -10.57 -17.01
CA ALA A 116 33.51 -10.74 -16.66
C ALA A 116 34.04 -12.09 -17.17
N GLY A 117 33.26 -13.16 -17.03
CA GLY A 117 33.64 -14.48 -17.56
C GLY A 117 33.79 -14.50 -19.09
N LEU A 118 32.91 -13.81 -19.82
CA LEU A 118 33.02 -13.67 -21.28
C LEU A 118 34.28 -12.90 -21.69
N ILE A 119 34.64 -11.85 -20.94
CA ILE A 119 35.86 -11.07 -21.18
C ILE A 119 37.10 -11.93 -20.91
N GLU A 120 37.13 -12.65 -19.79
CA GLU A 120 38.22 -13.58 -19.46
C GLU A 120 38.40 -14.64 -20.56
N GLU A 121 37.30 -15.25 -21.02
CA GLU A 121 37.33 -16.23 -22.10
C GLU A 121 37.87 -15.63 -23.41
N PHE A 122 37.44 -14.41 -23.76
CA PHE A 122 37.94 -13.71 -24.95
C PHE A 122 39.45 -13.40 -24.86
N ILE A 123 39.92 -12.92 -23.71
CA ILE A 123 41.34 -12.65 -23.46
C ILE A 123 42.15 -13.95 -23.55
N SER A 124 41.67 -15.04 -22.94
CA SER A 124 42.32 -16.35 -23.01
C SER A 124 42.42 -16.84 -24.45
N ARG A 125 41.34 -16.76 -25.25
CA ARG A 125 41.37 -17.17 -26.67
C ARG A 125 42.35 -16.34 -27.49
N LYS A 126 42.39 -15.02 -27.31
CA LYS A 126 43.32 -14.12 -28.01
C LYS A 126 44.80 -14.34 -27.63
N ASN A 127 45.06 -14.71 -26.38
CA ASN A 127 46.41 -14.99 -25.90
C ASN A 127 46.88 -16.43 -26.22
N VAL A 128 45.96 -17.32 -26.62
CA VAL A 128 46.25 -18.71 -27.00
C VAL A 128 46.51 -18.85 -28.51
N GLU A 129 46.09 -17.91 -29.37
CA GLU A 129 46.57 -17.84 -30.75
C GLU A 129 48.05 -17.41 -30.76
N PRO A 130 49.02 -18.34 -30.94
CA PRO A 130 50.38 -17.93 -31.14
C PRO A 130 50.46 -17.33 -32.54
N SER A 131 51.28 -16.29 -32.68
CA SER A 131 51.88 -15.87 -33.92
C SER A 131 52.17 -17.06 -34.86
N VAL A 132 51.30 -17.31 -35.84
CA VAL A 132 51.66 -18.11 -37.01
C VAL A 132 52.49 -17.17 -37.88
N LYS A 133 53.81 -17.29 -37.76
CA LYS A 133 54.76 -16.76 -38.73
C LYS A 133 54.69 -17.58 -40.00
#